data_AF-A0A2V8HKV2-F1
#
_entry.id   AF-A0A2V8HKV2-F1
#
_cell.length_a   1.000
_cell.length_b   1.000
_cell.length_c   1.000
_cell.angle_alpha   90.00
_cell.angle_beta   90.00
_cell.angle_gamma   90.00
#
_symmetry.space_group_name_H-M   'P 1'
#
loop_
_entity.id
_entity.type
_entity.pdbx_description
1 polymer ?
#
loop_
_entity_poly.entity_id
_entity_poly.type
_entity_poly.pdbx_seq_one_letter_code
_entity_poly.pdbx_strand_id
1 'polypeptide(L)'
;MSRTTRAIAVLFSIALIAVGVAPTRAQAPATQPAGDPAKGKKVFESFTCYGCHGFTGETGARVLAESRSSNLATEAAFITFLRARANVAPPQPSTSMPNYSAQTLPDAQAKDLYAYIKTFRSHAPPADQIPVFGQILSEAQKPYKP
;
A
#
# COMPACT_ATOMS: atom_id res chain seq x y z
N MET A 1 77.81 -41.16 24.51
CA MET A 1 76.56 -41.51 25.22
C MET A 1 76.22 -40.39 26.20
N SER A 2 75.25 -39.53 25.88
CA SER A 2 74.36 -38.81 26.83
C SER A 2 73.58 -37.74 26.07
N ARG A 3 72.25 -37.91 26.04
CA ARG A 3 71.23 -37.02 25.48
C ARG A 3 70.82 -36.01 26.54
N THR A 4 70.56 -34.76 26.17
CA THR A 4 69.65 -33.88 26.93
C THR A 4 68.89 -32.94 25.99
N THR A 5 67.75 -33.44 25.49
CA THR A 5 66.77 -32.64 24.75
C THR A 5 65.95 -31.83 25.76
N ARG A 6 65.97 -30.49 25.66
CA ARG A 6 65.09 -29.60 26.46
C ARG A 6 63.73 -29.48 25.76
N ALA A 7 62.68 -29.99 26.40
CA ALA A 7 61.31 -29.78 25.97
C ALA A 7 60.80 -28.42 26.49
N ILE A 8 60.44 -27.52 25.58
CA ILE A 8 59.76 -26.25 25.90
C ILE A 8 58.26 -26.55 25.88
N ALA A 9 57.63 -26.49 27.05
CA ALA A 9 56.18 -26.60 27.18
C ALA A 9 55.54 -25.25 26.79
N VAL A 10 54.84 -25.21 25.66
CA VAL A 10 54.04 -24.05 25.23
C VAL A 10 52.62 -24.25 25.76
N LEU A 11 52.25 -23.48 26.78
CA LEU A 11 50.88 -23.42 27.30
C LEU A 11 50.04 -22.56 26.35
N PHE A 12 49.20 -23.19 25.55
CA PHE A 12 48.17 -22.52 24.76
C PHE A 12 46.93 -22.26 25.63
N SER A 13 46.71 -21.00 26.00
CA SER A 13 45.47 -20.56 26.63
C SER A 13 44.36 -20.46 25.58
N ILE A 14 43.34 -21.32 25.68
CA ILE A 14 42.14 -21.28 24.85
C ILE A 14 41.18 -20.25 25.45
N ALA A 15 41.03 -19.09 24.81
CA ALA A 15 40.00 -18.12 25.15
C ALA A 15 38.69 -18.48 24.43
N LEU A 16 37.67 -18.91 25.19
CA LEU A 16 36.31 -19.14 24.69
C LEU A 16 35.60 -17.80 24.46
N ILE A 17 35.44 -17.41 23.20
CA ILE A 17 34.60 -16.28 22.79
C ILE A 17 33.17 -16.81 22.64
N ALA A 18 32.30 -16.52 23.61
CA ALA A 18 30.88 -16.77 23.49
C ALA A 18 30.23 -15.72 22.58
N VAL A 19 30.03 -16.07 21.30
CA VAL A 19 29.24 -15.25 20.37
C VAL A 19 27.76 -15.45 20.71
N GLY A 20 27.15 -14.43 21.33
CA GLY A 20 25.72 -14.40 21.58
C GLY A 20 24.93 -14.31 20.28
N VAL A 21 24.18 -15.36 19.94
CA VAL A 21 23.27 -15.35 18.80
C VAL A 21 21.98 -14.67 19.25
N ALA A 22 21.82 -13.39 18.93
CA ALA A 22 20.55 -12.70 19.12
C ALA A 22 19.50 -13.30 18.16
N PRO A 23 18.27 -13.61 18.63
CA PRO A 23 17.23 -14.13 17.75
C PRO A 23 16.82 -13.05 16.75
N THR A 24 17.06 -13.29 15.46
CA THR A 24 16.49 -12.48 14.38
C THR A 24 14.97 -12.60 14.45
N ARG A 25 14.30 -11.51 14.81
CA ARG A 25 12.83 -11.41 14.78
C ARG A 25 12.41 -11.58 13.32
N ALA A 26 11.78 -12.70 12.99
CA ALA A 26 11.23 -12.93 11.66
C ALA A 26 10.20 -11.82 11.37
N GLN A 27 10.55 -10.93 10.44
CA GLN A 27 9.59 -10.00 9.87
C GLN A 27 8.60 -10.84 9.05
N ALA A 28 7.31 -10.75 9.38
CA ALA A 28 6.27 -11.36 8.56
C ALA A 28 6.48 -10.91 7.10
N PRO A 29 6.32 -11.80 6.09
CA PRO A 29 6.49 -11.41 4.70
C PRO A 29 5.57 -10.22 4.43
N ALA A 30 6.14 -9.06 4.15
CA ALA A 30 5.38 -7.97 3.59
C ALA A 30 4.76 -8.54 2.31
N THR A 31 3.44 -8.67 2.27
CA THR A 31 2.73 -9.04 1.05
C THR A 31 3.00 -7.93 0.06
N GLN A 32 4.04 -8.09 -0.74
CA GLN A 32 4.35 -7.19 -1.84
C GLN A 32 3.08 -7.14 -2.68
N PRO A 33 2.50 -5.95 -2.93
CA PRO A 33 1.42 -5.85 -3.92
C PRO A 33 1.95 -6.48 -5.19
N ALA A 34 1.20 -7.38 -5.82
CA ALA A 34 1.64 -7.89 -7.10
C ALA A 34 1.59 -6.70 -8.09
N GLY A 35 2.76 -6.26 -8.55
CA GLY A 35 2.91 -5.15 -9.48
C GLY A 35 3.95 -4.11 -9.05
N ASP A 36 4.41 -3.35 -10.03
CA ASP A 36 5.36 -2.24 -9.88
C ASP A 36 4.60 -0.90 -9.86
N PRO A 37 4.57 -0.19 -8.71
CA PRO A 37 3.84 1.07 -8.60
C PRO A 37 4.39 2.18 -9.51
N ALA A 38 5.68 2.15 -9.88
CA ALA A 38 6.24 3.13 -10.81
C ALA A 38 5.73 2.90 -12.24
N LYS A 39 5.54 1.65 -12.65
CA LYS A 39 4.84 1.31 -13.91
C LYS A 39 3.36 1.64 -13.81
N GLY A 40 2.73 1.38 -12.67
CA GLY A 40 1.34 1.68 -12.41
C GLY A 40 1.02 3.17 -12.53
N LYS A 41 1.91 4.05 -12.06
CA LYS A 41 1.79 5.50 -12.25
C LYS A 41 1.73 5.88 -13.73
N LYS A 42 2.60 5.30 -14.56
CA LYS A 42 2.60 5.56 -16.01
C LYS A 42 1.28 5.13 -16.65
N VAL A 43 0.74 3.98 -16.26
CA VAL A 43 -0.58 3.51 -16.72
C VAL A 43 -1.70 4.46 -16.26
N PHE A 44 -1.68 4.86 -14.99
CA PHE A 44 -2.68 5.79 -14.42
C PHE A 44 -2.71 7.12 -15.18
N GLU A 45 -1.56 7.61 -15.61
CA GLU A 45 -1.41 8.83 -16.41
C GLU A 45 -1.80 8.61 -17.87
N SER A 46 -1.37 7.51 -18.50
CA SER A 46 -1.63 7.23 -19.92
C SER A 46 -3.10 7.00 -20.23
N PHE A 47 -3.85 6.43 -19.27
CA PHE A 47 -5.28 6.21 -19.39
C PHE A 47 -6.12 7.35 -18.78
N THR A 48 -5.48 8.46 -18.39
CA THR A 48 -6.13 9.65 -17.82
C THR A 48 -7.02 9.32 -16.60
N CYS A 49 -6.61 8.34 -15.79
CA CYS A 49 -7.36 7.93 -14.60
C CYS A 49 -7.49 9.09 -13.60
N TYR A 50 -6.48 9.96 -13.54
CA TYR A 50 -6.48 11.18 -12.73
C TYR A 50 -7.61 12.15 -13.07
N GLY A 51 -8.15 12.12 -14.30
CA GLY A 51 -9.22 13.04 -14.72
C GLY A 51 -10.49 12.87 -13.88
N CYS A 52 -10.74 11.66 -13.39
CA CYS A 52 -11.89 11.35 -12.53
C CYS A 52 -11.51 11.06 -11.08
N HIS A 53 -10.27 10.61 -10.82
CA HIS A 53 -9.81 10.16 -9.50
C HIS A 53 -8.81 11.11 -8.82
N GLY A 54 -8.43 12.22 -9.49
CA GLY A 54 -7.37 13.11 -9.02
C GLY A 54 -5.98 12.49 -9.14
N PHE A 55 -4.93 13.34 -9.11
CA PHE A 55 -3.54 12.88 -9.20
C PHE A 55 -3.07 12.13 -7.94
N THR A 56 -3.55 12.53 -6.76
CA THR A 56 -3.20 11.93 -5.46
C THR A 56 -4.23 10.90 -4.98
N GLY A 57 -5.32 10.71 -5.73
CA GLY A 57 -6.44 9.89 -5.28
C GLY A 57 -7.31 10.54 -4.21
N GLU A 58 -6.97 11.72 -3.69
CA GLU A 58 -7.72 12.39 -2.62
C GLU A 58 -8.93 13.20 -3.12
N THR A 59 -8.99 13.42 -4.43
CA THR A 59 -9.98 14.29 -5.08
C THR A 59 -10.68 13.57 -6.22
N GLY A 60 -11.51 14.29 -6.98
CA GLY A 60 -12.26 13.75 -8.12
C GLY A 60 -13.62 13.19 -7.74
N ALA A 61 -14.32 12.66 -8.73
CA ALA A 61 -15.68 12.14 -8.57
C ALA A 61 -15.74 10.90 -7.66
N ARG A 62 -14.62 10.17 -7.57
CA ARG A 62 -14.47 8.97 -6.73
C ARG A 62 -13.06 8.94 -6.12
N VAL A 63 -12.96 9.19 -4.83
CA VAL A 63 -11.72 9.19 -4.06
C VAL A 63 -11.12 7.77 -3.98
N LEU A 64 -9.84 7.66 -4.26
CA LEU A 64 -9.04 6.43 -4.18
C LEU A 64 -8.19 6.36 -2.90
N ALA A 65 -7.73 7.50 -2.40
CA ALA A 65 -7.00 7.58 -1.13
C ALA A 65 -7.88 7.01 -0.01
N GLU A 66 -7.35 6.00 0.69
CA GLU A 66 -8.05 5.30 1.78
C GLU A 66 -9.42 4.71 1.39
N SER A 67 -9.63 4.46 0.10
CA SER A 67 -10.89 3.91 -0.40
C SER A 67 -11.20 2.55 0.25
N ARG A 68 -12.40 2.44 0.80
CA ARG A 68 -12.95 1.18 1.35
C ARG A 68 -13.84 0.45 0.34
N SER A 69 -13.70 0.76 -0.95
CA SER A 69 -14.46 0.09 -2.00
C SER A 69 -14.14 -1.40 -2.03
N SER A 70 -15.17 -2.25 -2.10
CA SER A 70 -15.01 -3.70 -2.32
C SER A 70 -14.27 -4.02 -3.61
N ASN A 71 -14.38 -3.15 -4.62
CA ASN A 71 -13.65 -3.27 -5.89
C ASN A 71 -12.13 -3.05 -5.73
N LEU A 72 -11.67 -2.45 -4.63
CA LEU A 72 -10.25 -2.25 -4.33
C LEU A 72 -9.77 -3.08 -3.12
N ALA A 73 -10.61 -4.00 -2.64
CA ALA A 73 -10.29 -4.85 -1.48
C ALA A 73 -9.16 -5.84 -1.79
N THR A 74 -9.13 -6.38 -3.00
CA THR A 74 -8.08 -7.29 -3.49
C THR A 74 -7.70 -6.96 -4.92
N GLU A 75 -6.51 -7.39 -5.35
CA GLU A 75 -6.07 -7.29 -6.75
C GLU A 75 -7.07 -7.96 -7.71
N ALA A 76 -7.53 -9.17 -7.36
CA ALA A 76 -8.49 -9.90 -8.17
C ALA A 76 -9.85 -9.19 -8.28
N ALA A 77 -10.34 -8.59 -7.19
CA ALA A 77 -11.56 -7.80 -7.20
C ALA A 77 -11.39 -6.54 -8.07
N PHE A 78 -10.23 -5.90 -8.02
CA PHE A 78 -9.90 -4.74 -8.85
C PHE A 78 -9.87 -5.08 -10.34
N ILE A 79 -9.15 -6.14 -10.72
CA ILE A 79 -9.10 -6.57 -12.12
C ILE A 79 -10.48 -6.98 -12.60
N THR A 80 -11.23 -7.77 -11.80
CA THR A 80 -12.62 -8.15 -12.11
C THR A 80 -13.49 -6.93 -12.32
N PHE A 81 -13.38 -5.92 -11.46
CA PHE A 81 -14.13 -4.67 -11.61
C PHE A 81 -13.80 -3.98 -12.93
N LEU A 82 -12.52 -3.83 -13.29
CA LEU A 82 -12.12 -3.23 -14.57
C LEU A 82 -12.70 -3.97 -15.78
N ARG A 83 -12.77 -5.31 -15.73
CA ARG A 83 -13.30 -6.14 -16.83
C ARG A 83 -14.82 -6.11 -16.90
N ALA A 84 -15.50 -6.14 -15.75
CA ALA A 84 -16.95 -6.28 -15.67
C ALA A 84 -17.72 -4.96 -15.95
N ARG A 85 -17.03 -3.82 -16.10
CA ARG A 85 -17.68 -2.54 -16.43
C ARG A 85 -18.52 -2.57 -17.71
N ALA A 86 -18.19 -3.43 -18.68
CA ALA A 86 -18.93 -3.55 -19.94
C ALA A 86 -20.40 -3.94 -19.74
N ASN A 87 -20.72 -4.58 -18.61
CA ASN A 87 -22.05 -5.15 -18.33
C ASN A 87 -22.87 -4.32 -17.33
N VAL A 88 -22.36 -3.16 -16.90
CA VAL A 88 -23.04 -2.26 -15.96
C VAL A 88 -22.98 -0.84 -16.50
N ALA A 89 -23.39 -0.65 -17.75
CA ALA A 89 -23.74 0.66 -18.28
C ALA A 89 -25.22 0.91 -17.97
N PRO A 90 -25.58 1.47 -16.79
CA PRO A 90 -26.95 1.89 -16.57
C PRO A 90 -27.33 2.93 -17.64
N PRO A 91 -28.61 3.02 -18.04
CA PRO A 91 -29.12 4.07 -18.93
C PRO A 91 -29.01 5.50 -18.34
N GLN A 92 -28.35 5.64 -17.19
CA GLN A 92 -28.03 6.89 -16.51
C GLN A 92 -26.52 7.18 -16.63
N PRO A 93 -26.09 8.44 -16.78
CA PRO A 93 -24.69 8.86 -17.05
C PRO A 93 -23.67 8.56 -15.93
N SER A 94 -24.06 7.78 -14.90
CA SER A 94 -23.29 7.51 -13.69
C SER A 94 -22.17 6.46 -13.86
N THR A 95 -21.91 5.97 -15.07
CA THR A 95 -20.68 5.21 -15.38
C THR A 95 -19.68 6.01 -16.21
N SER A 96 -19.27 7.19 -15.70
CA SER A 96 -18.20 8.00 -16.30
C SER A 96 -16.82 7.33 -16.34
N MET A 97 -16.64 6.17 -15.69
CA MET A 97 -15.39 5.41 -15.76
C MET A 97 -15.49 4.35 -16.88
N PRO A 98 -14.60 4.40 -17.89
CA PRO A 98 -14.62 3.47 -19.02
C PRO A 98 -14.47 2.00 -18.63
N ASN A 99 -14.86 1.10 -19.54
CA ASN A 99 -14.47 -0.30 -19.45
C ASN A 99 -13.03 -0.49 -19.95
N TYR A 100 -12.26 -1.31 -19.25
CA TYR A 100 -10.90 -1.68 -19.64
C TYR A 100 -10.86 -3.19 -19.80
N SER A 101 -10.87 -3.67 -21.04
CA SER A 101 -10.70 -5.08 -21.34
C SER A 101 -9.24 -5.51 -21.17
N ALA A 102 -8.97 -6.81 -21.15
CA ALA A 102 -7.60 -7.33 -21.12
C ALA A 102 -6.84 -7.01 -22.42
N GLN A 103 -7.54 -6.73 -23.52
CA GLN A 103 -6.94 -6.31 -24.79
C GLN A 103 -6.43 -4.86 -24.74
N THR A 104 -7.14 -3.96 -24.05
CA THR A 104 -6.74 -2.54 -23.95
C THR A 104 -5.82 -2.27 -22.77
N LEU A 105 -6.05 -2.94 -21.63
CA LEU A 105 -5.23 -2.84 -20.43
C LEU A 105 -4.93 -4.27 -19.94
N PRO A 106 -3.82 -4.89 -20.38
CA PRO A 106 -3.44 -6.24 -19.98
C PRO A 106 -3.35 -6.41 -18.46
N ASP A 107 -3.57 -7.63 -17.97
CA ASP A 107 -3.60 -7.91 -16.52
C ASP A 107 -2.31 -7.50 -15.80
N ALA A 108 -1.14 -7.66 -16.43
CA ALA A 108 0.13 -7.20 -15.86
C ALA A 108 0.12 -5.68 -15.58
N GLN A 109 -0.42 -4.87 -16.50
CA GLN A 109 -0.55 -3.44 -16.30
C GLN A 109 -1.63 -3.09 -15.28
N ALA A 110 -2.71 -3.88 -15.21
CA ALA A 110 -3.74 -3.71 -14.18
C ALA A 110 -3.19 -4.01 -12.77
N LYS A 111 -2.28 -4.98 -12.64
CA LYS A 111 -1.57 -5.26 -11.37
C LYS A 111 -0.65 -4.12 -10.96
N ASP A 112 0.16 -3.62 -11.89
CA ASP A 112 0.99 -2.44 -11.67
C ASP A 112 0.12 -1.23 -11.24
N LEU A 113 -1.01 -1.02 -11.92
CA LEU A 113 -1.97 0.04 -11.60
C LEU A 113 -2.57 -0.13 -10.19
N TYR A 114 -2.96 -1.35 -9.81
CA TYR A 114 -3.43 -1.66 -8.46
C TYR A 114 -2.34 -1.32 -7.43
N ALA A 115 -1.10 -1.76 -7.65
CA ALA A 115 0.03 -1.44 -6.77
C ALA A 115 0.22 0.07 -6.60
N TYR A 116 0.10 0.85 -7.67
CA TYR A 116 0.15 2.32 -7.61
C TYR A 116 -1.00 2.92 -6.81
N ILE A 117 -2.25 2.50 -7.03
CA ILE A 117 -3.41 3.01 -6.28
C ILE A 117 -3.26 2.75 -4.78
N LYS A 118 -2.68 1.60 -4.38
CA LYS A 118 -2.40 1.30 -2.98
C LYS A 118 -1.34 2.20 -2.34
N THR A 119 -0.63 3.03 -3.10
CA THR A 119 0.31 4.03 -2.57
C THR A 119 -0.37 5.31 -2.10
N PHE A 120 -1.60 5.62 -2.56
CA PHE A 120 -2.30 6.83 -2.18
C PHE A 120 -2.60 6.87 -0.68
N ARG A 121 -2.47 8.06 -0.08
CA ARG A 121 -2.71 8.35 1.33
C ARG A 121 -3.56 9.60 1.42
N SER A 122 -4.39 9.68 2.46
CA SER A 122 -5.06 10.93 2.80
C SER A 122 -4.09 11.81 3.59
N HIS A 123 -4.03 13.08 3.23
CA HIS A 123 -3.33 14.15 3.94
C HIS A 123 -4.31 15.07 4.68
N ALA A 124 -5.60 14.70 4.73
CA ALA A 124 -6.57 15.42 5.53
C ALA A 124 -6.18 15.37 7.02
N PRO A 125 -6.15 16.51 7.73
CA PRO A 125 -5.87 16.49 9.15
C PRO A 125 -6.98 15.75 9.93
N PRO A 126 -6.66 15.15 11.08
CA PRO A 126 -7.64 14.61 12.00
C PRO A 126 -8.74 15.63 12.31
N ALA A 127 -9.98 15.17 12.47
CA ALA A 127 -11.14 16.06 12.62
C ALA A 127 -11.04 16.99 13.85
N ASP A 128 -10.39 16.53 14.92
CA ASP A 128 -10.14 17.29 16.15
C ASP A 128 -9.07 18.39 16.00
N GLN A 129 -8.26 18.32 14.94
CA GLN A 129 -7.26 19.34 14.60
C GLN A 129 -7.81 20.42 13.66
N ILE A 130 -9.06 20.30 13.21
CA ILE A 130 -9.73 21.29 12.38
C ILE A 130 -10.59 22.17 13.30
N PRO A 131 -10.22 23.45 13.56
CA PRO A 131 -10.89 24.26 14.58
C PRO A 131 -12.40 24.41 14.37
N VAL A 132 -12.83 24.56 13.11
CA VAL A 132 -14.25 24.65 12.76
C VAL A 132 -15.00 23.35 13.04
N PHE A 133 -14.38 22.18 12.88
CA PHE A 133 -15.02 20.90 13.21
C PHE A 133 -15.14 20.70 14.72
N GLY A 134 -14.12 21.11 15.49
CA GLY A 134 -14.21 21.14 16.95
C GLY A 134 -15.39 22.00 17.45
N GLN A 135 -15.59 23.18 16.84
CA GLN A 135 -16.74 24.03 17.14
C GLN A 135 -18.08 23.36 16.80
N ILE A 136 -18.19 22.76 15.61
CA ILE A 136 -19.39 22.03 15.18
C ILE A 136 -19.72 20.90 16.16
N LEU A 137 -18.73 20.11 16.56
CA LEU A 137 -18.90 19.01 17.52
C LEU A 137 -19.32 19.51 18.90
N SER A 138 -18.75 20.63 19.36
CA SER A 138 -19.13 21.24 20.65
C SER A 138 -20.56 21.76 20.65
N GLU A 139 -20.99 22.43 19.58
CA GLU A 139 -22.38 22.90 19.45
C GLU A 139 -23.37 21.73 19.34
N ALA A 140 -23.04 20.69 18.57
CA ALA A 140 -23.89 19.50 18.40
C ALA A 140 -24.13 18.72 19.71
N GLN A 141 -23.25 18.86 20.70
CA GLN A 141 -23.41 18.23 22.01
C GLN A 141 -24.35 19.01 22.95
N LYS A 142 -24.68 20.26 22.63
CA LYS A 142 -25.57 21.06 23.48
C LYS A 142 -27.01 20.55 23.35
N PRO A 143 -27.78 20.50 24.46
CA PRO A 143 -29.18 20.13 24.39
C PRO A 143 -29.94 21.15 23.53
N TYR A 144 -30.76 20.64 22.60
CA TYR A 144 -31.64 21.47 21.79
C TYR A 144 -32.57 22.28 22.71
N LYS A 145 -32.58 23.61 22.52
CA LYS A 145 -33.44 24.53 23.26
C LYS A 145 -34.39 25.19 22.23
N PRO A 146 -35.65 24.76 22.14
CA PRO A 146 -36.63 25.31 21.21
C PRO A 146 -36.96 26.78 21.51
#